data_AF-A0A6G1WD05-F1
#
_entry.id   AF-A0A6G1WD05-F1
#
_cell.length_a   1.000
_cell.length_b   1.000
_cell.length_c   1.000
_cell.angle_alpha   90.00
_cell.angle_beta   90.00
_cell.angle_gamma   90.00
#
_symmetry.space_group_name_H-M   'P 1'
#
loop_
_entity.id
_entity.type
_entity.pdbx_description
1 polymer ?
#
loop_
_entity_poly.entity_id
_entity_poly.type
_entity_poly.pdbx_seq_one_letter_code
_entity_poly.pdbx_strand_id
1 'polypeptide(L)'
;VAAAGKIGGDINVLVAGQGVGAVAEAAAKIAGVAKVLVADNAAYAHQLPENVAPLIAALCSESGGAGYTHILAAATSNGKNILPRVAAQ
;
A
#
# COMPACT_ATOMS: atom_id res chain seq x y z
N VAL A 1 -9.47 -2.81 -3.43
CA VAL A 1 -10.40 -2.61 -2.30
C VAL A 1 -11.53 -3.62 -2.31
N ALA A 2 -12.37 -3.72 -3.36
CA ALA A 2 -13.48 -4.68 -3.37
C ALA A 2 -13.09 -6.13 -3.05
N ALA A 3 -11.98 -6.63 -3.61
CA ALA A 3 -11.46 -7.97 -3.29
C ALA A 3 -11.02 -8.10 -1.82
N ALA A 4 -10.35 -7.10 -1.26
CA ALA A 4 -9.97 -7.08 0.16
C ALA A 4 -11.22 -7.10 1.06
N GLY A 5 -12.30 -6.42 0.65
CA GLY A 5 -13.59 -6.48 1.35
C GLY A 5 -14.23 -7.87 1.38
N LYS A 6 -13.85 -8.79 0.47
CA LYS A 6 -14.30 -10.19 0.52
C LYS A 6 -13.47 -11.05 1.48
N ILE A 7 -12.23 -10.66 1.77
CA ILE A 7 -11.39 -11.30 2.78
C ILE A 7 -11.90 -10.94 4.19
N GLY A 8 -12.35 -9.69 4.35
CA GLY A 8 -12.80 -9.16 5.63
C GLY A 8 -11.65 -8.50 6.42
N GLY A 9 -12.01 -7.88 7.55
CA GLY A 9 -11.10 -7.06 8.36
C GLY A 9 -10.95 -5.62 7.86
N ASP A 10 -10.11 -4.85 8.53
CA ASP A 10 -9.88 -3.43 8.22
C ASP A 10 -9.02 -3.28 6.97
N ILE A 11 -9.48 -2.46 6.03
CA ILE A 11 -8.76 -2.18 4.79
C ILE A 11 -8.00 -0.87 4.93
N ASN A 12 -6.67 -0.96 4.94
CA ASN A 12 -5.80 0.20 4.90
C ASN A 12 -5.19 0.34 3.50
N VAL A 13 -5.17 1.55 2.96
CA VAL A 13 -4.63 1.85 1.62
C VAL A 13 -3.35 2.65 1.75
N LEU A 14 -2.25 2.15 1.16
CA LEU A 14 -1.02 2.91 1.01
C LEU A 14 -1.05 3.72 -0.30
N VAL A 15 -0.79 5.01 -0.19
CA VAL A 15 -0.54 5.91 -1.32
C VAL A 15 0.92 6.37 -1.24
N ALA A 16 1.75 5.81 -2.12
CA ALA A 16 3.17 6.15 -2.23
C ALA A 16 3.46 6.85 -3.56
N GLY A 17 4.11 8.01 -3.50
CA GLY A 17 4.45 8.82 -4.67
C GLY A 17 4.96 10.19 -4.27
N GLN A 18 4.92 11.14 -5.21
CA GLN A 18 5.24 12.55 -4.96
C GLN A 18 4.01 13.42 -5.26
N GLY A 19 3.65 14.33 -4.35
CA GLY A 19 2.50 15.21 -4.49
C GLY A 19 1.17 14.46 -4.49
N VAL A 20 1.00 13.49 -3.59
CA VAL A 20 -0.09 12.51 -3.64
C VAL A 20 -1.33 12.89 -2.83
N GLY A 21 -1.40 14.11 -2.28
CA GLY A 21 -2.51 14.57 -1.43
C GLY A 21 -3.90 14.33 -2.04
N ALA A 22 -4.11 14.74 -3.29
CA ALA A 22 -5.38 14.54 -3.98
C ALA A 22 -5.73 13.04 -4.16
N VAL A 23 -4.73 12.19 -4.37
CA VAL A 23 -4.92 10.73 -4.49
C VAL A 23 -5.27 10.12 -3.14
N ALA A 24 -4.63 10.56 -2.06
CA ALA A 24 -4.93 10.12 -0.70
C ALA A 24 -6.36 10.49 -0.28
N GLU A 25 -6.81 11.70 -0.60
CA GLU A 25 -8.20 12.13 -0.36
C GLU A 25 -9.21 11.31 -1.16
N ALA A 26 -8.90 11.02 -2.44
CA ALA A 26 -9.75 10.16 -3.26
C ALA A 26 -9.81 8.74 -2.70
N ALA A 27 -8.68 8.20 -2.24
CA ALA A 27 -8.60 6.87 -1.62
C ALA A 27 -9.40 6.77 -0.32
N ALA A 28 -9.40 7.82 0.50
CA ALA A 28 -10.15 7.87 1.76
C ALA A 28 -11.67 7.85 1.56
N LYS A 29 -12.16 8.30 0.39
CA LYS A 29 -13.59 8.29 0.02
C LYS A 29 -14.06 6.93 -0.51
N ILE A 30 -13.16 5.96 -0.71
CA ILE A 30 -13.54 4.64 -1.21
C ILE A 30 -14.26 3.87 -0.09
N ALA A 31 -15.47 3.39 -0.39
CA ALA A 31 -16.25 2.59 0.55
C ALA A 31 -15.44 1.36 1.03
N GLY A 32 -15.39 1.19 2.35
CA GLY A 32 -14.68 0.10 3.02
C GLY A 32 -13.23 0.38 3.38
N VAL A 33 -12.66 1.52 2.98
CA VAL A 33 -11.32 1.94 3.45
C VAL A 33 -11.40 2.50 4.87
N ALA A 34 -10.67 1.89 5.80
CA ALA A 34 -10.58 2.31 7.20
C ALA A 34 -9.52 3.38 7.42
N LYS A 35 -8.37 3.27 6.74
CA LYS A 35 -7.26 4.23 6.86
C LYS A 35 -6.52 4.39 5.54
N VAL A 36 -6.06 5.61 5.26
CA VAL A 36 -5.10 5.89 4.20
C VAL A 36 -3.74 6.21 4.82
N LEU A 37 -2.72 5.47 4.42
CA LEU A 37 -1.32 5.72 4.74
C LEU A 37 -0.70 6.49 3.58
N VAL A 38 -0.03 7.60 3.87
CA VAL A 38 0.55 8.47 2.85
C VAL A 38 2.07 8.44 2.98
N ALA A 39 2.73 8.08 1.89
CA ALA A 39 4.17 8.17 1.71
C ALA A 39 4.45 9.14 0.56
N ASP A 40 4.44 10.45 0.88
CA ASP A 40 4.69 11.52 -0.08
C ASP A 40 6.17 11.92 -0.05
N ASN A 41 6.95 11.45 -1.02
CA ASN A 41 8.37 11.74 -1.16
C ASN A 41 8.82 11.56 -2.61
N ALA A 42 9.76 12.39 -3.07
CA ALA A 42 10.39 12.26 -4.38
C ALA A 42 11.00 10.86 -4.64
N ALA A 43 11.45 10.15 -3.60
CA ALA A 43 11.94 8.78 -3.72
C ALA A 43 10.89 7.79 -4.28
N TYR A 44 9.60 8.09 -4.13
CA TYR A 44 8.51 7.25 -4.61
C TYR A 44 7.90 7.72 -5.94
N ALA A 45 8.38 8.84 -6.51
CA ALA A 45 7.79 9.48 -7.70
C ALA A 45 7.62 8.52 -8.90
N HIS A 46 8.58 7.61 -9.08
CA HIS A 46 8.58 6.64 -10.19
C HIS A 46 8.17 5.22 -9.77
N GLN A 47 7.76 5.05 -8.51
CA GLN A 47 7.34 3.75 -7.96
C GLN A 47 8.35 2.62 -8.22
N LEU A 48 9.66 2.95 -8.12
CA LEU A 48 10.72 1.96 -8.27
C LEU A 48 10.59 0.90 -7.16
N PRO A 49 10.60 -0.39 -7.50
CA PRO A 49 10.37 -1.44 -6.52
C PRO A 49 11.46 -1.50 -5.45
N GLU A 50 12.68 -1.03 -5.74
CA GLU A 50 13.78 -0.89 -4.78
C GLU A 50 13.44 0.11 -3.65
N ASN A 51 12.62 1.12 -3.93
CA ASN A 51 12.21 2.13 -2.96
C ASN A 51 10.88 1.75 -2.29
N VAL A 52 9.92 1.25 -3.07
CA VAL A 52 8.55 1.00 -2.58
C VAL A 52 8.45 -0.32 -1.82
N ALA A 53 9.19 -1.36 -2.20
CA ALA A 53 9.07 -2.65 -1.53
C ALA A 53 9.52 -2.61 -0.05
N PRO A 54 10.69 -2.02 0.30
CA PRO A 54 11.10 -1.90 1.70
C PRO A 54 10.10 -1.11 2.56
N LEU A 55 9.47 -0.08 1.99
CA LEU A 55 8.40 0.68 2.65
C LEU A 55 7.22 -0.23 3.02
N ILE A 56 6.75 -1.06 2.09
CA ILE A 56 5.63 -1.97 2.35
C ILE A 56 6.01 -3.05 3.37
N ALA A 57 7.22 -3.63 3.26
CA ALA A 57 7.71 -4.63 4.19
C ALA A 57 7.80 -4.07 5.62
N ALA A 58 8.37 -2.87 5.79
CA ALA A 58 8.44 -2.19 7.08
C ALA A 58 7.05 -1.95 7.69
N LEU A 59 6.07 -1.50 6.90
CA LEU A 59 4.69 -1.30 7.37
C LEU A 59 4.03 -2.59 7.88
N CYS A 60 4.39 -3.73 7.28
CA CYS A 60 3.90 -5.04 7.68
C CYS A 60 4.51 -5.50 9.01
N SER A 61 5.76 -5.12 9.29
CA SER A 61 6.48 -5.45 10.53
C SER A 61 6.26 -4.47 11.69
N GLU A 62 6.04 -3.18 11.42
CA GLU A 62 6.00 -2.12 12.43
C GLU A 62 4.64 -1.90 13.11
N SER A 63 3.55 -2.50 12.61
CA SER A 63 2.22 -2.29 13.17
C SER A 63 2.11 -2.95 14.56
N GLY A 64 2.43 -2.17 15.60
CA GLY A 64 2.63 -2.57 17.01
C GLY A 64 1.54 -3.47 17.62
N GLY A 65 1.70 -4.78 17.42
CA GLY A 65 0.90 -5.84 18.06
C GLY A 65 0.08 -6.70 17.10
N ALA A 66 -0.18 -6.24 15.87
CA ALA A 66 -0.85 -7.03 14.83
C ALA A 66 -0.44 -6.50 13.44
N GLY A 67 0.59 -7.12 12.85
CA GLY A 67 0.99 -6.86 11.47
C GLY A 67 -0.15 -7.12 10.48
N TYR A 68 -0.05 -6.56 9.27
CA TYR A 68 -0.97 -6.86 8.18
C TYR A 68 -0.90 -8.35 7.83
N THR A 69 -2.03 -9.06 7.88
CA THR A 69 -2.10 -10.48 7.52
C THR A 69 -2.21 -10.70 6.02
N HIS A 70 -2.69 -9.69 5.28
CA HIS A 70 -2.89 -9.74 3.84
C HIS A 70 -2.34 -8.46 3.20
N ILE A 71 -1.48 -8.62 2.20
CA ILE A 71 -0.98 -7.53 1.36
C ILE A 71 -1.53 -7.76 -0.04
N LEU A 72 -2.22 -6.75 -0.58
CA LEU A 72 -2.83 -6.84 -1.90
C LEU A 72 -2.35 -5.70 -2.79
N ALA A 73 -2.08 -6.02 -4.04
CA ALA A 73 -1.91 -5.06 -5.12
C ALA A 73 -2.77 -5.49 -6.32
N ALA A 74 -3.19 -4.52 -7.14
CA ALA A 74 -3.79 -4.86 -8.43
C ALA A 74 -2.74 -5.54 -9.33
N ALA A 75 -3.16 -6.49 -10.18
CA ALA A 75 -2.28 -7.24 -11.07
C ALA A 75 -1.78 -6.42 -12.29
N THR A 76 -1.43 -5.15 -12.07
CA THR A 76 -0.82 -4.24 -13.06
C THR A 76 0.68 -4.50 -13.17
N SER A 77 1.35 -3.83 -14.12
CA SER A 77 2.82 -3.89 -14.24
C SER A 77 3.51 -3.52 -12.94
N ASN A 78 3.06 -2.45 -12.25
CA ASN A 78 3.66 -2.03 -10.98
C ASN A 78 3.38 -3.06 -9.87
N GLY A 79 2.15 -3.57 -9.76
CA GLY A 79 1.82 -4.57 -8.74
C GLY A 79 2.62 -5.86 -8.90
N LYS A 80 2.78 -6.35 -10.14
CA LYS A 80 3.59 -7.53 -10.46
C LYS A 80 5.10 -7.29 -10.29
N ASN A 81 5.56 -6.06 -10.43
CA ASN A 81 6.98 -5.70 -10.25
C ASN A 81 7.36 -5.51 -8.77
N ILE A 82 6.43 -4.98 -7.95
CA ILE A 82 6.70 -4.62 -6.54
C ILE A 82 6.41 -5.79 -5.60
N LEU A 83 5.23 -6.42 -5.71
CA LEU A 83 4.74 -7.33 -4.67
C LEU A 83 5.60 -8.60 -4.47
N PRO A 84 6.15 -9.24 -5.52
CA PRO A 84 7.08 -10.37 -5.32
C PRO A 84 8.34 -9.98 -4.55
N ARG A 85 8.82 -8.74 -4.67
CA ARG A 85 9.97 -8.24 -3.90
C ARG A 85 9.61 -8.00 -2.45
N VAL A 86 8.43 -7.43 -2.18
CA VAL A 86 7.90 -7.26 -0.82
C VAL A 86 7.84 -8.61 -0.10
N ALA A 87 7.34 -9.64 -0.77
CA ALA A 87 7.18 -10.98 -0.18
C ALA A 87 8.53 -11.68 0.14
N ALA A 88 9.64 -11.21 -0.42
CA ALA A 88 10.97 -11.77 -0.19
C ALA A 88 11.76 -11.07 0.93
N GLN A 89 11.23 -9.96 1.47
CA GLN A 89 11.83 -9.17 2.56
C GLN A 89 11.28 -9.60 3.92
#